data_AF-A0AAV4WTJ0-F1
#
_entry.id   AF-A0AAV4WTJ0-F1
#
_cell.length_a   1.000
_cell.length_b   1.000
_cell.length_c   1.000
_cell.angle_alpha   90.00
_cell.angle_beta   90.00
_cell.angle_gamma   90.00
#
_symmetry.space_group_name_H-M   'P 1'
#
loop_
_entity.id
_entity.type
_entity.pdbx_description
1 polymer ?
#
loop_
_entity_poly.entity_id
_entity_poly.type
_entity_poly.pdbx_seq_one_letter_code
_entity_poly.pdbx_strand_id
1 'polypeptide(L)'
;MIHAAIYLLKSITNQVYVFLLPARIPHSPQRSADTLGLVIERERSSSETDLLRYYVDGSDEILYEKWFHCENLEELGPLIKEYFNSEAHKTGRPIPGSLLKDKLIKQDFNRRLDDPFPLRNWLKVNEEILDREGKKRLFEGNYVSRIHVLGKGTHTADVDLPETFLWQIEGKSDIQVNGKDYELLQNQTLLIHAGDRYSIENGFGDRTLSVVMNPV
;
A
#
# COMPACT_ATOMS: atom_id res chain seq x y z
N MET A 1 -1.01 -8.42 -9.09
CA MET A 1 -1.33 -9.04 -7.81
C MET A 1 -0.72 -8.09 -6.80
N ILE A 2 -1.52 -7.42 -5.97
CA ILE A 2 -1.13 -6.14 -5.35
C ILE A 2 0.28 -6.20 -4.74
N HIS A 3 1.13 -5.31 -5.25
CA HIS A 3 2.48 -5.08 -4.76
C HIS A 3 2.35 -4.14 -3.59
N ALA A 4 2.49 -4.64 -2.37
CA ALA A 4 2.54 -3.84 -1.14
C ALA A 4 1.42 -2.79 -1.03
N ALA A 5 0.39 -3.02 -0.22
CA ALA A 5 -0.58 -1.95 0.04
C ALA A 5 -0.40 -1.44 1.46
N ILE A 6 -0.29 -0.12 1.62
CA ILE A 6 -0.49 0.51 2.93
C ILE A 6 -1.97 0.82 3.08
N TYR A 7 -2.58 0.29 4.12
CA TYR A 7 -3.94 0.63 4.50
C TYR A 7 -3.88 1.58 5.70
N LEU A 8 -4.44 2.77 5.54
CA LEU A 8 -4.71 3.68 6.64
C LEU A 8 -6.21 3.66 6.89
N LEU A 9 -6.65 3.03 7.98
CA LEU A 9 -8.07 2.87 8.30
C LEU A 9 -8.43 3.78 9.46
N LYS A 10 -9.42 4.67 9.23
CA LYS A 10 -10.01 5.46 10.29
C LYS A 10 -11.21 4.72 10.87
N SER A 11 -11.08 4.25 12.10
CA SER A 11 -12.18 3.63 12.83
C SER A 11 -13.19 4.67 13.34
N ILE A 12 -14.35 4.19 13.79
CA ILE A 12 -15.36 4.98 14.54
C ILE A 12 -14.74 5.72 15.74
N THR A 13 -13.62 5.21 16.27
CA THR A 13 -12.88 5.80 17.40
C THR A 13 -11.89 6.92 17.00
N ASN A 14 -11.96 7.44 15.77
CA ASN A 14 -11.06 8.49 15.25
C ASN A 14 -9.56 8.09 15.21
N GLN A 15 -9.26 6.79 15.33
CA GLN A 15 -7.90 6.27 15.34
C GLN A 15 -7.50 5.80 13.94
N VAL A 16 -6.26 6.10 13.53
CA VAL A 16 -5.68 5.62 12.28
C VAL A 16 -4.89 4.36 12.55
N TYR A 17 -5.29 3.26 11.93
CA TYR A 17 -4.55 2.01 11.90
C TYR A 17 -3.76 1.91 10.60
N VAL A 18 -2.51 1.45 10.70
CA VAL A 18 -1.65 1.18 9.55
C VAL A 18 -1.48 -0.34 9.38
N PHE A 19 -1.42 -0.79 8.14
CA PHE A 19 -1.13 -2.18 7.78
C PHE A 19 -0.41 -2.24 6.44
N LEU A 20 0.57 -3.14 6.32
CA LEU A 20 1.31 -3.38 5.07
C LEU A 20 1.03 -4.79 4.58
N LEU A 21 0.39 -4.90 3.42
CA LEU A 21 0.12 -6.20 2.80
C LEU A 21 1.29 -6.62 1.89
N PRO A 22 2.02 -7.70 2.15
CA PRO A 22 3.10 -8.14 1.26
C PRO A 22 2.61 -8.48 -0.16
N ALA A 23 3.52 -8.41 -1.13
CA ALA A 23 3.22 -8.80 -2.50
C ALA A 23 2.75 -10.27 -2.57
N ARG A 24 1.84 -10.51 -3.51
CA ARG A 24 1.34 -11.85 -3.87
C ARG A 24 0.46 -12.56 -2.85
N ILE A 25 -0.16 -11.80 -1.96
CA ILE A 25 -1.16 -12.31 -1.02
C ILE A 25 -2.57 -12.03 -1.57
N PRO A 26 -3.39 -13.05 -1.86
CA PRO A 26 -4.80 -12.85 -2.17
C PRO A 26 -5.50 -12.20 -0.98
N HIS A 27 -6.28 -11.15 -1.25
CA HIS A 27 -6.99 -10.39 -0.24
C HIS A 27 -8.30 -9.86 -0.82
N SER A 28 -9.30 -9.72 0.04
CA SER A 28 -10.65 -9.28 -0.33
C SER A 28 -11.08 -8.17 0.63
N PRO A 29 -10.75 -6.90 0.34
CA PRO A 29 -11.06 -5.78 1.22
C PRO A 29 -12.56 -5.66 1.49
N GLN A 30 -12.96 -5.74 2.76
CA GLN A 30 -14.34 -5.51 3.20
C GLN A 30 -14.41 -4.14 3.88
N ARG A 31 -15.34 -3.27 3.44
CA ARG A 31 -15.52 -1.93 4.00
C ARG A 31 -16.90 -1.82 4.65
N SER A 32 -16.93 -1.33 5.88
CA SER A 32 -18.18 -0.97 6.57
C SER A 32 -18.61 0.45 6.19
N ALA A 33 -19.91 0.73 6.33
CA ALA A 33 -20.43 2.08 6.19
C ALA A 33 -19.72 3.06 7.16
N ASP A 34 -19.67 4.34 6.77
CA ASP A 34 -19.10 5.44 7.56
C ASP A 34 -17.62 5.27 7.94
N THR A 35 -16.86 4.53 7.12
CA THR A 35 -15.40 4.40 7.26
C THR A 35 -14.65 5.09 6.12
N LEU A 36 -13.48 5.64 6.42
CA LEU A 36 -12.55 6.18 5.42
C LEU A 36 -11.25 5.39 5.48
N GLY A 37 -10.72 5.02 4.31
CA GLY A 37 -9.43 4.36 4.24
C GLY A 37 -8.62 4.75 3.02
N LEU A 38 -7.34 5.10 3.24
CA LEU A 38 -6.36 5.37 2.20
C LEU A 38 -5.60 4.08 1.87
N VAL A 39 -5.49 3.79 0.58
CA VAL A 39 -4.71 2.69 0.02
C VAL A 39 -3.65 3.28 -0.89
N ILE A 40 -2.40 2.93 -0.67
CA ILE A 40 -1.29 3.32 -1.56
C ILE A 40 -0.73 2.06 -2.20
N GLU A 41 -0.74 2.04 -3.53
CA GLU A 41 -0.14 1.03 -4.40
C GLU A 41 0.76 1.73 -5.43
N ARG A 42 1.36 0.97 -6.34
CA ARG A 42 2.12 1.52 -7.48
C ARG A 42 1.59 1.04 -8.81
N GLU A 43 1.91 1.76 -9.87
CA GLU A 43 1.73 1.28 -11.23
C GLU A 43 2.47 -0.04 -11.47
N ARG A 44 1.90 -0.89 -12.33
CA ARG A 44 2.47 -2.19 -12.67
C ARG A 44 3.52 -2.02 -13.76
N SER A 45 4.62 -2.76 -13.66
CA SER A 45 5.55 -2.88 -14.79
C SER A 45 4.94 -3.78 -15.87
N SER A 46 5.40 -3.67 -17.11
CA SER A 46 4.87 -4.45 -18.23
C SER A 46 5.01 -5.97 -18.08
N SER A 47 5.87 -6.45 -17.17
CA SER A 47 6.04 -7.87 -16.85
C SER A 47 5.15 -8.35 -15.70
N GLU A 48 4.40 -7.46 -15.06
CA GLU A 48 3.55 -7.78 -13.92
C GLU A 48 2.11 -8.04 -14.33
N THR A 49 1.47 -8.96 -13.60
CA THR A 49 0.09 -9.39 -13.87
C THR A 49 -0.73 -9.40 -12.59
N ASP A 50 -1.98 -8.98 -12.71
CA ASP A 50 -3.01 -9.02 -11.69
C ASP A 50 -3.94 -10.22 -11.88
N LEU A 51 -4.59 -10.59 -10.77
CA LEU A 51 -5.44 -11.77 -10.70
C LEU A 51 -6.69 -11.43 -9.91
N LEU A 52 -7.84 -11.57 -10.56
CA LEU A 52 -9.13 -11.65 -9.89
C LEU A 52 -9.46 -13.13 -9.68
N ARG A 53 -9.82 -13.51 -8.45
CA ARG A 53 -10.12 -14.90 -8.09
C ARG A 53 -11.33 -14.98 -7.18
N TYR A 54 -12.17 -15.97 -7.42
CA TYR A 54 -13.24 -16.41 -6.52
C TYR A 54 -12.97 -17.84 -6.06
N TYR A 55 -13.46 -18.16 -4.87
CA TYR A 55 -13.31 -19.45 -4.23
C TYR A 55 -14.67 -20.14 -4.10
N VAL A 56 -14.66 -21.47 -4.00
CA VAL A 56 -15.84 -22.24 -3.64
C VAL A 56 -16.18 -21.89 -2.18
N ASP A 57 -17.48 -21.73 -1.90
CA ASP A 57 -17.92 -21.27 -0.59
C ASP A 57 -17.45 -22.21 0.53
N GLY A 58 -16.91 -21.63 1.59
CA GLY A 58 -16.34 -22.37 2.73
C GLY A 58 -15.05 -23.16 2.45
N SER A 59 -14.38 -22.97 1.31
CA SER A 59 -13.12 -23.66 1.01
C SER A 59 -12.05 -22.76 0.38
N ASP A 60 -10.83 -23.30 0.25
CA ASP A 60 -9.72 -22.70 -0.48
C ASP A 60 -9.62 -23.18 -1.94
N GLU A 61 -10.61 -23.94 -2.40
CA GLU A 61 -10.72 -24.38 -3.79
C GLU A 61 -11.09 -23.20 -4.69
N ILE A 62 -10.36 -23.07 -5.79
CA ILE A 62 -10.55 -21.99 -6.76
C ILE A 62 -11.80 -22.27 -7.60
N LEU A 63 -12.76 -21.35 -7.55
CA LEU A 63 -13.98 -21.40 -8.35
C LEU A 63 -13.79 -20.76 -9.74
N TYR A 64 -13.11 -19.62 -9.78
CA TYR A 64 -12.91 -18.82 -10.99
C TYR A 64 -11.64 -17.99 -10.87
N GLU A 65 -10.92 -17.81 -11.96
CA GLU A 65 -9.74 -16.95 -12.06
C GLU A 65 -9.74 -16.16 -13.37
N LYS A 66 -9.27 -14.92 -13.29
CA LYS A 66 -8.95 -14.10 -14.46
C LYS A 66 -7.64 -13.37 -14.24
N TRP A 67 -6.68 -13.64 -15.12
CA TRP A 67 -5.39 -12.97 -15.17
C TRP A 67 -5.44 -11.82 -16.16
N PHE A 68 -4.89 -10.67 -15.79
CA PHE A 68 -4.89 -9.46 -16.61
C PHE A 68 -3.72 -8.54 -16.26
N HIS A 69 -3.28 -7.70 -17.19
CA HIS A 69 -2.36 -6.61 -16.89
C HIS A 69 -3.20 -5.41 -16.45
N CYS A 70 -2.98 -4.92 -15.22
CA CYS A 70 -3.77 -3.83 -14.67
C CYS A 70 -3.11 -2.49 -14.99
N GLU A 71 -3.65 -1.77 -15.98
CA GLU A 71 -3.27 -0.37 -16.25
C GLU A 71 -4.12 0.57 -15.39
N ASN A 72 -5.42 0.28 -15.27
CA ASN A 72 -6.35 1.01 -14.40
C ASN A 72 -7.27 0.05 -13.62
N LEU A 73 -7.46 0.33 -12.33
CA LEU A 73 -8.34 -0.46 -11.47
C LEU A 73 -9.83 -0.42 -11.89
N GLU A 74 -10.27 0.55 -12.71
CA GLU A 74 -11.62 0.56 -13.30
C GLU A 74 -11.91 -0.68 -14.15
N GLU A 75 -10.86 -1.33 -14.68
CA GLU A 75 -10.95 -2.59 -15.43
C GLU A 75 -11.52 -3.75 -14.60
N LEU A 76 -11.45 -3.68 -13.26
CA LEU A 76 -12.02 -4.70 -12.38
C LEU A 76 -13.54 -4.82 -12.54
N GLY A 77 -14.25 -3.71 -12.80
CA GLY A 77 -15.70 -3.69 -12.91
C GLY A 77 -16.25 -4.66 -13.98
N PRO A 78 -15.78 -4.59 -15.23
CA PRO A 78 -16.07 -5.56 -16.28
C PRO A 78 -15.70 -7.01 -15.91
N LEU A 79 -14.52 -7.26 -15.32
CA LEU A 79 -14.09 -8.61 -14.94
C LEU A 79 -14.97 -9.23 -13.85
N ILE A 80 -15.40 -8.42 -12.89
CA ILE A 80 -16.35 -8.84 -11.86
C ILE A 80 -17.71 -9.18 -12.48
N LYS A 81 -18.21 -8.36 -13.42
CA LYS A 81 -19.45 -8.65 -14.16
C LYS A 81 -19.33 -9.94 -14.99
N GLU A 82 -18.16 -10.21 -15.58
CA GLU A 82 -17.89 -11.46 -16.28
C GLU A 82 -18.07 -12.67 -15.34
N TYR A 83 -17.48 -12.61 -14.15
CA TYR A 83 -17.66 -13.66 -13.14
C TYR A 83 -19.13 -13.88 -12.77
N PHE A 84 -19.88 -12.81 -12.44
CA PHE A 84 -21.28 -12.95 -12.04
C PHE A 84 -22.19 -13.49 -13.15
N ASN A 85 -21.80 -13.37 -14.42
CA ASN A 85 -22.52 -13.96 -15.56
C ASN A 85 -22.05 -15.38 -15.93
N SER A 86 -20.98 -15.87 -15.29
CA SER A 86 -20.34 -17.15 -15.63
C SER A 86 -21.12 -18.37 -15.14
N GLU A 87 -20.91 -19.52 -15.77
CA GLU A 87 -21.42 -20.81 -15.28
C GLU A 87 -20.81 -21.21 -13.93
N ALA A 88 -19.58 -20.78 -13.65
CA ALA A 88 -18.94 -21.02 -12.35
C ALA A 88 -19.75 -20.37 -11.22
N HIS A 89 -20.16 -19.11 -11.40
CA HIS A 89 -21.02 -18.43 -10.42
C HIS A 89 -22.40 -19.09 -10.30
N LYS A 90 -23.05 -19.42 -11.43
CA LYS A 90 -24.40 -20.04 -11.43
C LYS A 90 -24.44 -21.41 -10.75
N THR A 91 -23.38 -22.21 -10.92
CA THR A 91 -23.35 -23.59 -10.43
C THR A 91 -22.62 -23.74 -9.10
N GLY A 92 -21.83 -22.73 -8.70
CA GLY A 92 -20.92 -22.81 -7.55
C GLY A 92 -19.80 -23.84 -7.74
N ARG A 93 -19.51 -24.27 -8.98
CA ARG A 93 -18.51 -25.29 -9.30
C ARG A 93 -17.46 -24.77 -10.28
N PRO A 94 -16.19 -25.16 -10.12
CA PRO A 94 -15.17 -24.84 -11.12
C PRO A 94 -15.53 -25.45 -12.47
N ILE A 95 -15.31 -24.69 -13.56
CA ILE A 95 -15.55 -25.20 -14.91
C ILE A 95 -14.32 -26.00 -15.37
N PRO A 96 -14.46 -27.27 -15.79
CA PRO A 96 -13.33 -28.08 -16.26
C PRO A 96 -12.53 -27.38 -17.36
N GLY A 97 -11.21 -27.27 -17.17
CA GLY A 97 -10.31 -26.62 -18.13
C GLY A 97 -10.28 -25.09 -18.11
N SER A 98 -11.10 -24.43 -17.28
CA SER A 98 -11.10 -22.95 -17.17
C SER A 98 -9.96 -22.38 -16.33
N LEU A 99 -9.38 -23.19 -15.43
CA LEU A 99 -8.28 -22.77 -14.58
C LEU A 99 -6.93 -23.04 -15.26
N LEU A 100 -6.01 -22.07 -15.17
CA LEU A 100 -4.65 -22.24 -15.68
C LEU A 100 -3.94 -23.37 -14.91
N LYS A 101 -3.45 -24.37 -15.65
CA LYS A 101 -2.66 -25.48 -15.09
C LYS A 101 -1.32 -24.99 -14.54
N ASP A 102 -0.64 -24.14 -15.32
CA ASP A 102 0.62 -23.50 -14.93
C ASP A 102 0.34 -22.08 -14.42
N LYS A 103 0.23 -21.94 -13.10
CA LYS A 103 0.03 -20.64 -12.46
C LYS A 103 1.29 -19.78 -12.63
N LEU A 104 1.12 -18.57 -13.18
CA LEU A 104 2.20 -17.60 -13.35
C LEU A 104 2.85 -17.20 -12.01
N ILE A 105 2.07 -17.24 -10.93
CA ILE A 105 2.53 -16.92 -9.57
C ILE A 105 2.15 -18.05 -8.62
N LYS A 106 3.15 -18.58 -7.90
CA LYS A 106 2.94 -19.53 -6.80
C LYS A 106 2.58 -18.77 -5.53
N GLN A 107 1.43 -19.10 -4.96
CA GLN A 107 0.97 -18.53 -3.69
C GLN A 107 1.83 -19.04 -2.53
N ASP A 108 2.23 -18.14 -1.65
CA ASP A 108 2.94 -18.47 -0.42
C ASP A 108 1.91 -18.65 0.73
N PHE A 109 1.69 -19.89 1.12
CA PHE A 109 0.78 -20.26 2.23
C PHE A 109 1.47 -20.20 3.61
N ASN A 110 2.79 -20.00 3.65
CA ASN A 110 3.57 -19.95 4.87
C ASN A 110 3.80 -18.51 5.36
N ARG A 111 3.65 -17.52 4.47
CA ARG A 111 3.71 -16.10 4.83
C ARG A 111 2.73 -15.81 5.97
N ARG A 112 3.24 -15.23 7.05
CA ARG A 112 2.42 -14.63 8.12
C ARG A 112 2.36 -13.12 7.91
N LEU A 113 1.22 -12.55 8.25
CA LEU A 113 0.96 -11.11 8.18
C LEU A 113 1.07 -10.52 9.58
N ASP A 114 1.63 -9.32 9.67
CA ASP A 114 1.64 -8.56 10.91
C ASP A 114 0.24 -7.98 11.16
N ASP A 115 -0.16 -7.86 12.43
CA ASP A 115 -1.43 -7.23 12.76
C ASP A 115 -1.41 -5.72 12.44
N PRO A 116 -2.54 -5.14 11.98
CA PRO A 116 -2.68 -3.69 11.89
C PRO A 116 -2.45 -3.05 13.26
N PHE A 117 -1.72 -1.93 13.30
CA PHE A 117 -1.42 -1.26 14.55
C PHE A 117 -1.78 0.23 14.51
N PRO A 118 -2.10 0.83 15.67
CA PRO A 118 -2.47 2.25 15.73
C PRO A 118 -1.25 3.16 15.55
N LEU A 119 -1.27 3.96 14.48
CA LEU A 119 -0.16 4.85 14.09
C LEU A 119 0.24 5.81 15.23
N ARG A 120 -0.74 6.39 15.92
CA ARG A 120 -0.48 7.33 17.02
C ARG A 120 0.30 6.70 18.18
N ASN A 121 0.02 5.44 18.51
CA ASN A 121 0.76 4.76 19.57
C ASN A 121 2.19 4.46 19.11
N TRP A 122 2.35 4.05 17.85
CA TRP A 122 3.67 3.83 17.27
C TRP A 122 4.50 5.12 17.27
N LEU A 123 3.92 6.27 16.91
CA LEU A 123 4.62 7.56 16.95
C LEU A 123 5.10 7.90 18.37
N LYS A 124 4.22 7.75 19.36
CA LYS A 124 4.56 8.02 20.77
C LYS A 124 5.70 7.13 21.28
N VAL A 125 5.67 5.84 20.96
CA VAL A 125 6.73 4.90 21.37
C VAL A 125 8.09 5.22 20.73
N ASN A 126 8.09 5.86 19.56
CA ASN A 126 9.29 6.12 18.77
C ASN A 126 9.71 7.60 18.77
N GLU A 127 9.08 8.47 19.58
CA GLU A 127 9.30 9.92 19.54
C GLU A 127 10.77 10.31 19.76
N GLU A 128 11.42 9.71 20.76
CA GLU A 128 12.82 9.99 21.08
C GLU A 128 13.76 9.58 19.94
N ILE A 129 13.51 8.43 19.31
CA ILE A 129 14.30 7.94 18.18
C ILE A 129 14.09 8.87 16.97
N LEU A 130 12.86 9.29 16.72
CA LEU A 130 12.54 10.17 15.61
C LEU A 130 13.18 11.56 15.76
N ASP A 131 13.26 12.10 16.98
CA ASP A 131 13.92 13.38 17.22
C ASP A 131 15.46 13.29 17.32
N ARG A 132 15.99 12.12 17.68
CA ARG A 132 17.45 11.89 17.81
C ARG A 132 18.10 11.40 16.53
N GLU A 133 17.50 10.43 15.87
CA GLU A 133 18.04 9.73 14.69
C GLU A 133 17.41 10.21 13.38
N GLY A 134 16.35 11.02 13.48
CA GLY A 134 15.73 11.71 12.36
C GLY A 134 14.78 10.86 11.52
N LYS A 135 14.88 9.53 11.50
CA LYS A 135 13.92 8.68 10.78
C LYS A 135 13.85 7.27 11.31
N LYS A 136 12.71 6.61 11.11
CA LYS A 136 12.53 5.18 11.40
C LYS A 136 11.59 4.52 10.40
N ARG A 137 11.88 3.26 10.03
CA ARG A 137 10.97 2.43 9.21
C ARG A 137 9.69 2.15 9.98
N LEU A 138 8.53 2.33 9.33
CA LEU A 138 7.24 2.06 9.93
C LEU A 138 6.96 0.55 10.05
N PHE A 139 7.41 -0.23 9.07
CA PHE A 139 7.29 -1.68 9.04
C PHE A 139 8.68 -2.34 9.01
N GLU A 140 8.91 -3.28 9.92
CA GLU A 140 10.16 -4.03 10.02
C GLU A 140 10.11 -5.28 9.14
N GLY A 141 11.25 -5.73 8.62
CA GLY A 141 11.35 -6.94 7.80
C GLY A 141 11.72 -6.68 6.33
N ASN A 142 11.70 -7.76 5.55
CA ASN A 142 12.13 -7.77 4.15
C ASN A 142 10.99 -7.34 3.23
N TYR A 143 10.72 -6.03 3.24
CA TYR A 143 9.77 -5.37 2.35
C TYR A 143 10.52 -4.60 1.26
N VAL A 144 10.00 -4.69 0.03
CA VAL A 144 10.51 -3.94 -1.13
C VAL A 144 10.11 -2.46 -1.01
N SER A 145 8.92 -2.18 -0.48
CA SER A 145 8.47 -0.82 -0.15
C SER A 145 9.30 -0.21 0.97
N ARG A 146 9.57 1.08 0.84
CA ARG A 146 10.28 1.87 1.85
C ARG A 146 9.31 2.86 2.45
N ILE A 147 8.94 2.59 3.70
CA ILE A 147 7.94 3.36 4.42
C ILE A 147 8.58 3.82 5.70
N HIS A 148 8.82 5.12 5.81
CA HIS A 148 9.49 5.73 6.95
C HIS A 148 8.62 6.81 7.56
N VAL A 149 8.71 6.96 8.87
CA VAL A 149 8.37 8.21 9.52
C VAL A 149 9.67 9.00 9.67
N LEU A 150 9.67 10.20 9.10
CA LEU A 150 10.73 11.19 9.21
C LEU A 150 10.40 12.08 10.41
N GLY A 151 11.32 12.16 11.37
CA GLY A 151 11.35 13.11 12.47
C GLY A 151 12.37 14.22 12.20
N LYS A 152 12.94 14.80 13.27
CA LYS A 152 13.79 15.99 13.22
C LYS A 152 14.98 15.86 12.27
N GLY A 153 15.24 16.92 11.51
CA GLY A 153 16.43 17.11 10.67
C GLY A 153 16.11 17.11 9.19
N THR A 154 17.19 17.09 8.39
CA THR A 154 17.13 17.14 6.93
C THR A 154 17.12 15.75 6.31
N HIS A 155 16.16 15.50 5.42
CA HIS A 155 15.99 14.23 4.71
C HIS A 155 16.05 14.46 3.22
N THR A 156 16.97 13.80 2.54
CA THR A 156 17.08 13.84 1.08
C THR A 156 16.64 12.51 0.47
N ALA A 157 16.16 12.57 -0.76
CA ALA A 157 15.90 11.38 -1.56
C ALA A 157 17.19 10.57 -1.77
N ASP A 158 17.06 9.24 -1.85
CA ASP A 158 18.10 8.45 -2.52
C ASP A 158 18.05 8.76 -4.03
N VAL A 159 19.07 8.33 -4.77
CA VAL A 159 19.11 8.48 -6.23
C VAL A 159 18.09 7.52 -6.87
N ASP A 160 17.44 7.94 -7.96
CA ASP A 160 16.54 7.13 -8.80
C ASP A 160 15.32 6.55 -8.06
N LEU A 161 14.65 7.38 -7.24
CA LEU A 161 13.42 6.93 -6.60
C LEU A 161 12.22 6.97 -7.55
N PRO A 162 11.32 5.98 -7.45
CA PRO A 162 9.98 6.13 -7.98
C PRO A 162 9.23 7.21 -7.17
N GLU A 163 7.96 7.41 -7.48
CA GLU A 163 7.15 8.42 -6.79
C GLU A 163 7.19 8.25 -5.27
N THR A 164 7.25 9.39 -4.58
CA THR A 164 7.25 9.44 -3.12
C THR A 164 6.00 10.18 -2.66
N PHE A 165 5.14 9.47 -1.93
CA PHE A 165 3.99 10.07 -1.27
C PHE A 165 4.39 10.53 0.13
N LEU A 166 4.15 11.81 0.42
CA LEU A 166 4.38 12.43 1.71
C LEU A 166 3.06 12.77 2.39
N TRP A 167 2.99 12.55 3.69
CA TRP A 167 1.91 13.01 4.55
C TRP A 167 2.48 13.61 5.84
N GLN A 168 2.24 14.90 6.08
CA GLN A 168 2.61 15.55 7.33
C GLN A 168 1.62 15.11 8.43
N ILE A 169 2.06 14.23 9.33
CA ILE A 169 1.19 13.69 10.39
C ILE A 169 1.10 14.66 11.57
N GLU A 170 2.24 15.24 11.98
CA GLU A 170 2.34 16.15 13.13
C GLU A 170 3.18 17.38 12.75
N GLY A 171 2.71 18.56 13.15
CA GLY A 171 3.43 19.81 12.96
C GLY A 171 3.58 20.22 11.49
N LYS A 172 4.79 20.60 11.06
CA LYS A 172 5.05 21.06 9.69
C LYS A 172 6.38 20.57 9.12
N SER A 173 6.54 20.68 7.80
CA SER A 173 7.83 20.52 7.12
C SER A 173 8.03 21.55 6.03
N ASP A 174 9.29 21.94 5.85
CA ASP A 174 9.74 22.74 4.73
C ASP A 174 10.35 21.79 3.68
N ILE A 175 9.84 21.83 2.45
CA ILE A 175 10.20 20.89 1.38
C ILE A 175 10.70 21.68 0.19
N GLN A 176 11.85 21.29 -0.33
CA GLN A 176 12.35 21.79 -1.61
C GLN A 176 12.27 20.67 -2.64
N VAL A 177 11.61 20.90 -3.78
CA VAL A 177 11.53 19.97 -4.92
C VAL A 177 12.01 20.70 -6.17
N ASN A 178 13.08 20.20 -6.80
CA ASN A 178 13.71 20.81 -7.98
C ASN A 178 13.94 22.33 -7.85
N GLY A 179 14.34 22.79 -6.65
CA GLY A 179 14.61 24.20 -6.36
C GLY A 179 13.36 25.06 -6.09
N LYS A 180 12.16 24.47 -6.04
CA LYS A 180 10.94 25.15 -5.60
C LYS A 180 10.61 24.74 -4.17
N ASP A 181 10.29 25.74 -3.36
CA ASP A 181 9.95 25.54 -1.95
C ASP A 181 8.44 25.33 -1.75
N TYR A 182 8.12 24.47 -0.80
CA TYR A 182 6.78 24.09 -0.36
C TYR A 182 6.80 24.00 1.16
N GLU A 183 5.69 24.31 1.81
CA GLU A 183 5.46 24.02 3.22
C GLU A 183 4.30 23.03 3.30
N LEU A 184 4.49 21.92 4.03
CA LEU A 184 3.38 21.04 4.41
C LEU A 184 3.03 21.28 5.87
N LEU A 185 1.79 21.70 6.09
CA LEU A 185 1.17 21.76 7.41
C LEU A 185 0.54 20.41 7.77
N GLN A 186 0.21 20.26 9.05
CA GLN A 186 -0.41 19.05 9.57
C GLN A 186 -1.63 18.60 8.74
N ASN A 187 -1.65 17.31 8.41
CA ASN A 187 -2.61 16.61 7.56
C ASN A 187 -2.57 16.96 6.07
N GLN A 188 -1.60 17.76 5.62
CA GLN A 188 -1.37 17.97 4.19
C GLN A 188 -0.49 16.86 3.61
N THR A 189 -0.66 16.63 2.32
CA THR A 189 0.03 15.59 1.56
C THR A 189 0.69 16.19 0.33
N LEU A 190 1.80 15.60 -0.11
CA LEU A 190 2.48 15.95 -1.36
C LEU A 190 2.88 14.66 -2.08
N LEU A 191 2.61 14.59 -3.39
CA LEU A 191 3.20 13.58 -4.25
C LEU A 191 4.41 14.19 -4.93
N ILE A 192 5.58 13.57 -4.75
CA ILE A 192 6.80 13.92 -5.45
C ILE A 192 6.98 12.91 -6.58
N HIS A 193 7.13 13.40 -7.81
CA HIS A 193 7.21 12.55 -8.99
C HIS A 193 8.55 11.81 -9.06
N ALA A 194 8.55 10.70 -9.79
CA ALA A 194 9.75 9.90 -10.01
C ALA A 194 10.85 10.75 -10.66
N GLY A 195 12.08 10.65 -10.14
CA GLY A 195 13.24 11.39 -10.63
C GLY A 195 13.40 12.82 -10.12
N ASP A 196 12.38 13.39 -9.45
CA ASP A 196 12.51 14.71 -8.84
C ASP A 196 13.48 14.70 -7.67
N ARG A 197 14.37 15.70 -7.60
CA ARG A 197 15.27 15.88 -6.46
C ARG A 197 14.56 16.67 -5.38
N TYR A 198 14.60 16.16 -4.16
CA TYR A 198 13.98 16.85 -3.04
C TYR A 198 14.76 16.73 -1.73
N SER A 199 14.52 17.71 -0.85
CA SER A 199 14.90 17.69 0.56
C SER A 199 13.71 18.09 1.43
N ILE A 200 13.60 17.48 2.60
CA ILE A 200 12.56 17.76 3.61
C ILE A 200 13.27 18.16 4.90
N GLU A 201 12.91 19.28 5.48
CA GLU A 201 13.34 19.69 6.80
C GLU A 201 12.17 19.54 7.79
N ASN A 202 12.39 18.77 8.85
CA ASN A 202 11.46 18.66 9.97
C ASN A 202 12.10 19.27 11.23
N GLY A 203 11.33 20.04 11.99
CA GLY A 203 11.72 20.50 13.31
C GLY A 203 11.57 19.42 14.39
N PHE A 204 11.78 19.82 15.64
CA PHE A 204 11.56 18.95 16.80
C PHE A 204 10.07 18.65 16.97
N GLY A 205 9.70 17.38 17.11
CA GLY A 205 8.31 16.96 17.24
C GLY A 205 7.52 16.89 15.92
N ASP A 206 8.06 17.40 14.80
CA ASP A 206 7.43 17.27 13.49
C ASP A 206 7.56 15.85 12.95
N ARG A 207 6.50 15.34 12.30
CA ARG A 207 6.45 13.97 11.78
C ARG A 207 5.89 13.92 10.36
N THR A 208 6.71 13.46 9.43
CA THR A 208 6.33 13.25 8.03
C THR A 208 6.36 11.76 7.68
N LEU A 209 5.24 11.19 7.25
CA LEU A 209 5.23 9.86 6.63
C LEU A 209 5.76 9.98 5.20
N SER A 210 6.78 9.19 4.88
CA SER A 210 7.30 9.03 3.52
C SER A 210 7.05 7.59 3.05
N VAL A 211 6.31 7.47 1.95
CA VAL A 211 5.94 6.20 1.34
C VAL A 211 6.54 6.13 -0.05
N VAL A 212 7.38 5.11 -0.27
CA VAL A 212 7.93 4.78 -1.59
C VAL A 212 7.65 3.32 -1.91
N MET A 213 6.99 3.10 -3.04
CA MET A 213 6.54 1.79 -3.49
C MET A 213 7.45 1.32 -4.63
N ASN A 214 8.51 0.58 -4.28
CA ASN A 214 9.47 0.11 -5.28
C ASN A 214 8.88 -1.05 -6.12
N PRO A 215 9.28 -1.17 -7.40
CA PRO A 215 9.01 -2.36 -8.20
C PRO A 215 9.62 -3.62 -7.58
N VAL A 216 8.95 -4.76 -7.79
CA VAL A 216 9.36 -6.08 -7.24
C VAL A 216 10.20 -6.82 -8.25
#